data_AF-A0A671Q5N4-F1
#
_entry.id   AF-A0A671Q5N4-F1
#
_cell.length_a   1.000
_cell.length_b   1.000
_cell.length_c   1.000
_cell.angle_alpha   90.00
_cell.angle_beta   90.00
_cell.angle_gamma   90.00
#
_symmetry.space_group_name_H-M   'P 1'
#
loop_
_entity.id
_entity.type
_entity.pdbx_description
1 polymer ?
#
loop_
_entity_poly.entity_id
_entity_poly.type
_entity_poly.pdbx_seq_one_letter_code
_entity_poly.pdbx_strand_id
1 'polypeptide(L)'
;MGNCGSFDPDDEFSYHPDELCDQCNCPKPPASQNYDPLIPYSSQYTPPPSSPLPENLVVALYKYEPCHSDDLGFEKGEKLKILNADDPEWFMAESLFTGQRGYIPQNFVGKLNSMETEPWFFKNLSRNDAMRLLLAPGNTQGSFLIRESETTPGSFSLSVRDLDHTQGDIIKHYRIRNLDAGGFYITTKISFSSLSELVKHYSREADGLCTRLVKPCQTRAPQKPWWQDEWEVPRESLKLERRLGQGQFGEVWMGLYNNNRRVAIKNLKTGTMSISAFLAEANLMKTLQHPRLVRLFAVVTQEPIYIITEFMENGSLVDFLKTPEGCAIPINTLIDMAAQVDCT
;
A
#
# COMPACT_ATOMS: atom_id res chain seq x y z
N MET A 1 -20.82 24.46 -39.03
CA MET A 1 -21.90 24.93 -38.14
C MET A 1 -21.35 24.88 -36.72
N GLY A 2 -20.72 25.98 -36.30
CA GLY A 2 -20.09 26.11 -34.98
C GLY A 2 -21.09 26.63 -33.97
N ASN A 3 -21.10 26.01 -32.80
CA ASN A 3 -21.98 26.31 -31.68
C ASN A 3 -21.32 27.40 -30.81
N CYS A 4 -21.95 28.57 -30.69
CA CYS A 4 -21.44 29.66 -29.87
C CYS A 4 -21.89 29.47 -28.41
N GLY A 5 -20.93 29.28 -27.50
CA GLY A 5 -21.19 29.34 -26.06
C GLY A 5 -21.36 30.79 -25.60
N SER A 6 -22.41 31.01 -24.82
CA SER A 6 -22.74 32.27 -24.12
C SER A 6 -21.73 32.58 -23.01
N PHE A 7 -21.25 33.82 -22.95
CA PHE A 7 -20.49 34.38 -21.83
C PHE A 7 -21.27 35.60 -21.29
N ASP A 8 -21.58 35.59 -19.98
CA ASP A 8 -22.16 36.72 -19.26
C ASP A 8 -21.07 37.71 -18.78
N PRO A 9 -21.42 38.98 -18.54
CA PRO A 9 -20.53 40.12 -18.70
C PRO A 9 -20.24 40.80 -17.36
N ASP A 10 -19.14 40.45 -16.70
CA ASP A 10 -18.64 41.22 -15.54
C ASP A 10 -17.10 41.13 -15.47
N ASP A 11 -16.41 41.50 -16.56
CA ASP A 11 -14.98 41.79 -16.50
C ASP A 11 -14.65 43.11 -17.20
N GLU A 12 -14.31 44.08 -16.36
CA GLU A 12 -14.03 45.47 -16.68
C GLU A 12 -12.56 45.60 -17.10
N PHE A 13 -12.29 45.57 -18.42
CA PHE A 13 -10.99 45.98 -18.97
C PHE A 13 -11.15 47.00 -20.10
N SER A 14 -10.42 48.10 -19.97
CA SER A 14 -10.34 49.25 -20.87
C SER A 14 -9.93 48.84 -22.30
N TYR A 15 -10.78 49.17 -23.30
CA TYR A 15 -10.51 48.95 -24.72
C TYR A 15 -9.88 50.19 -25.39
N HIS A 16 -8.76 50.00 -26.09
CA HIS A 16 -8.21 50.97 -27.05
C HIS A 16 -8.88 50.79 -28.44
N PRO A 17 -9.16 51.87 -29.21
CA PRO A 17 -10.19 51.84 -30.27
C PRO A 17 -9.81 51.21 -31.62
N ASP A 18 -8.57 50.75 -31.84
CA ASP A 18 -8.07 50.49 -33.21
C ASP A 18 -7.94 49.00 -33.62
N GLU A 19 -8.50 48.05 -32.86
CA GLU A 19 -8.36 46.61 -33.15
C GLU A 19 -9.69 45.84 -33.26
N LEU A 20 -10.69 46.44 -33.91
CA LEU A 20 -11.97 45.77 -34.19
C LEU A 20 -12.13 45.42 -35.69
N CYS A 21 -12.86 44.34 -35.96
CA CYS A 21 -13.22 43.90 -37.31
C CYS A 21 -14.49 44.62 -37.81
N ASP A 22 -14.44 45.30 -38.96
CA ASP A 22 -15.53 46.15 -39.49
C ASP A 22 -16.83 45.41 -39.88
N GLN A 23 -16.88 44.07 -39.78
CA GLN A 23 -18.10 43.29 -40.10
C GLN A 23 -18.76 42.63 -38.88
N CYS A 24 -18.06 42.48 -37.76
CA CYS A 24 -18.61 41.79 -36.57
C CYS A 24 -18.13 42.36 -35.22
N ASN A 25 -17.34 43.43 -35.22
CA ASN A 25 -16.94 44.22 -34.06
C ASN A 25 -16.32 43.42 -32.89
N CYS A 26 -15.59 42.34 -33.20
CA CYS A 26 -14.81 41.57 -32.22
C CYS A 26 -13.29 41.89 -32.30
N PRO A 27 -12.52 41.66 -31.22
CA PRO A 27 -11.08 41.92 -31.17
C PRO A 27 -10.30 41.01 -32.12
N LYS A 28 -9.35 41.56 -32.88
CA LYS A 28 -8.46 40.76 -33.74
C LYS A 28 -7.41 40.02 -32.88
N PRO A 29 -7.16 38.71 -33.09
CA PRO A 29 -6.06 38.04 -32.42
C PRO A 29 -4.71 38.63 -32.88
N PRO A 30 -3.70 38.71 -32.01
CA PRO A 30 -2.40 39.27 -32.37
C PRO A 30 -1.77 38.45 -33.50
N ALA A 31 -1.28 39.14 -34.52
CA ALA A 31 -0.66 38.54 -35.70
C ALA A 31 0.53 37.66 -35.29
N SER A 32 0.53 36.42 -35.77
CA SER A 32 1.62 35.45 -35.59
C SER A 32 2.94 36.04 -36.07
N GLN A 33 3.83 36.39 -35.14
CA GLN A 33 5.23 36.67 -35.47
C GLN A 33 5.94 35.35 -35.79
N ASN A 34 6.69 35.36 -36.89
CA ASN A 34 7.44 34.25 -37.46
C ASN A 34 8.30 33.52 -36.42
N TYR A 35 8.11 32.20 -36.29
CA TYR A 35 9.07 31.33 -35.61
C TYR A 35 10.19 30.96 -36.59
N ASP A 36 11.41 31.38 -36.27
CA ASP A 36 12.65 30.93 -36.91
C ASP A 36 13.06 29.59 -36.25
N PRO A 37 13.06 28.45 -36.96
CA PRO A 37 13.43 27.18 -36.35
C PRO A 37 14.95 27.07 -36.37
N LEU A 38 15.60 27.25 -35.21
CA LEU A 38 16.87 26.64 -34.77
C LEU A 38 17.56 27.46 -33.65
N ILE A 39 16.98 27.52 -32.44
CA ILE A 39 17.74 27.81 -31.21
C ILE A 39 17.25 26.88 -30.09
N PRO A 40 18.09 25.99 -29.53
CA PRO A 40 17.70 25.19 -28.38
C PRO A 40 17.73 26.05 -27.11
N TYR A 41 16.56 26.39 -26.58
CA TYR A 41 16.44 26.95 -25.22
C TYR A 41 16.74 25.84 -24.20
N SER A 42 17.86 25.95 -23.48
CA SER A 42 18.12 25.10 -22.32
C SER A 42 17.17 25.50 -21.18
N SER A 43 16.17 24.69 -20.92
CA SER A 43 15.29 24.80 -19.75
C SER A 43 16.06 24.39 -18.50
N GLN A 44 16.74 25.35 -17.86
CA GLN A 44 17.25 25.18 -16.50
C GLN A 44 16.08 25.32 -15.51
N TYR A 45 15.31 24.24 -15.36
CA TYR A 45 14.46 24.05 -14.18
C TYR A 45 15.37 23.67 -13.00
N THR A 46 15.68 24.63 -12.13
CA THR A 46 16.20 24.32 -10.79
C THR A 46 15.02 23.99 -9.88
N PRO A 47 14.91 22.77 -9.34
CA PRO A 47 13.87 22.43 -8.38
C PRO A 47 14.02 23.29 -7.10
N PRO A 48 12.93 23.53 -6.35
CA PRO A 48 12.98 24.26 -5.10
C PRO A 48 13.94 23.57 -4.10
N PRO A 49 14.60 24.33 -3.21
CA PRO A 49 15.55 23.77 -2.25
C PRO A 49 14.85 22.72 -1.39
N SER A 50 15.36 21.49 -1.44
CA SER A 50 14.95 20.39 -0.58
C SER A 50 15.14 20.79 0.89
N SER A 51 14.16 20.40 1.71
CA SER A 51 14.16 20.61 3.16
C SER A 51 15.51 20.18 3.78
N PRO A 52 16.10 20.93 4.74
CA PRO A 52 17.41 20.64 5.33
C PRO A 52 17.43 19.41 6.24
N LEU A 53 16.35 18.62 6.29
CA LEU A 53 16.30 17.38 7.03
C LEU A 53 17.00 16.28 6.20
N PRO A 54 17.87 15.45 6.80
CA PRO A 54 18.47 14.33 6.09
C PRO A 54 17.38 13.45 5.47
N GLU A 55 17.43 13.23 4.16
CA GLU A 55 16.43 12.45 3.39
C GLU A 55 16.26 11.00 3.88
N ASN A 56 17.12 10.55 4.80
CA ASN A 56 17.18 9.21 5.36
C ASN A 56 16.63 9.09 6.79
N LEU A 57 15.83 10.05 7.27
CA LEU A 57 15.13 9.92 8.56
C LEU A 57 13.78 9.22 8.42
N VAL A 58 13.53 8.26 9.30
CA VAL A 58 12.26 7.55 9.42
C VAL A 58 11.73 7.58 10.85
N VAL A 59 10.46 7.26 11.01
CA VAL A 59 9.80 7.10 12.31
C VAL A 59 9.19 5.71 12.42
N ALA A 60 9.31 5.09 13.59
CA ALA A 60 8.71 3.80 13.89
C ALA A 60 7.18 3.92 13.96
N LEU A 61 6.47 3.21 13.06
CA LEU A 61 5.01 3.13 13.03
C LEU A 61 4.49 2.09 14.04
N TYR A 62 5.32 1.11 14.37
CA TYR A 62 5.04 0.00 15.29
C TYR A 62 6.24 -0.24 16.21
N LYS A 63 6.01 -0.88 17.35
CA LYS A 63 7.08 -1.41 18.20
C LYS A 63 7.72 -2.61 17.53
N TYR A 64 9.05 -2.72 17.60
CA TYR A 64 9.78 -3.89 17.16
C TYR A 64 10.62 -4.47 18.30
N GLU A 65 10.38 -5.74 18.60
CA GLU A 65 11.17 -6.50 19.56
C GLU A 65 12.22 -7.32 18.80
N PRO A 66 13.52 -7.12 19.09
CA PRO A 66 14.59 -7.79 18.38
C PRO A 66 14.57 -9.29 18.69
N CYS A 67 14.89 -10.10 17.69
CA CYS A 67 14.97 -11.55 17.81
C CYS A 67 16.30 -12.13 17.32
N HIS A 68 17.19 -11.29 16.79
CA HIS A 68 18.49 -11.66 16.27
C HIS A 68 19.58 -10.84 16.98
N SER A 69 20.86 -11.15 16.78
CA SER A 69 21.94 -10.36 17.41
C SER A 69 22.15 -9.01 16.74
N ASP A 70 21.80 -8.93 15.46
CA ASP A 70 22.16 -7.83 14.58
C ASP A 70 20.96 -6.92 14.28
N ASP A 71 19.77 -7.25 14.79
CA ASP A 71 18.58 -6.41 14.66
C ASP A 71 18.46 -5.39 15.80
N LEU A 72 17.87 -4.25 15.47
CA LEU A 72 17.72 -3.12 16.38
C LEU A 72 16.27 -3.05 16.86
N GLY A 73 16.07 -3.22 18.17
CA GLY A 73 14.80 -2.97 18.83
C GLY A 73 14.45 -1.48 18.90
N PHE A 74 13.16 -1.14 18.77
CA PHE A 74 12.68 0.24 18.87
C PHE A 74 11.23 0.33 19.33
N GLU A 75 10.87 1.46 19.93
CA GLU A 75 9.50 1.76 20.35
C GLU A 75 8.73 2.55 19.28
N LYS A 76 7.39 2.45 19.31
CA LYS A 76 6.55 3.21 18.38
C LYS A 76 6.77 4.72 18.57
N GLY A 77 6.99 5.43 17.45
CA GLY A 77 7.26 6.86 17.41
C GLY A 77 8.75 7.23 17.50
N GLU A 78 9.64 6.26 17.71
CA GLU A 78 11.07 6.47 17.73
C GLU A 78 11.60 6.91 16.36
N LYS A 79 12.57 7.82 16.34
CA LYS A 79 13.20 8.33 15.11
C LYS A 79 14.50 7.59 14.84
N LEU A 80 14.63 7.10 13.62
CA LEU A 80 15.75 6.29 13.16
C LEU A 80 16.37 6.94 11.93
N LYS A 81 17.68 6.82 11.79
CA LYS A 81 18.42 7.25 10.61
C LYS A 81 18.82 6.02 9.79
N ILE A 82 18.36 5.94 8.55
CA ILE A 82 18.72 4.87 7.62
C ILE A 82 20.16 5.05 7.17
N LEU A 83 20.97 4.01 7.36
CA LEU A 83 22.37 3.94 6.96
C LEU A 83 22.55 3.17 5.64
N ASN A 84 21.80 2.08 5.45
CA ASN A 84 21.78 1.27 4.23
C ASN A 84 20.35 0.71 3.99
N ALA A 85 19.89 0.71 2.73
CA ALA A 85 18.60 0.20 2.28
C ALA A 85 18.70 -0.72 1.03
N ASP A 86 19.82 -1.43 0.87
CA ASP A 86 20.09 -2.34 -0.26
C ASP A 86 19.20 -3.58 -0.21
N ASP A 87 18.86 -4.07 0.99
CA ASP A 87 17.87 -5.14 1.18
C ASP A 87 16.44 -4.54 1.18
N PRO A 88 15.49 -5.12 0.43
CA PRO A 88 14.15 -4.57 0.27
C PRO A 88 13.27 -4.66 1.53
N GLU A 89 13.59 -5.54 2.48
CA GLU A 89 12.79 -5.80 3.68
C GLU A 89 13.51 -5.39 4.97
N TRP A 90 14.85 -5.34 4.96
CA TRP A 90 15.68 -5.01 6.12
C TRP A 90 16.61 -3.84 5.85
N PHE A 91 16.45 -2.76 6.60
CA PHE A 91 17.32 -1.59 6.51
C PHE A 91 18.32 -1.57 7.65
N MET A 92 19.58 -1.25 7.38
CA MET A 92 20.53 -0.92 8.44
C MET A 92 20.22 0.50 8.93
N ALA A 93 20.02 0.68 10.23
CA ALA A 93 19.66 1.97 10.80
C ALA A 93 20.39 2.27 12.11
N GLU A 94 20.38 3.54 12.49
CA GLU A 94 20.85 4.04 13.79
C GLU A 94 19.68 4.68 14.54
N SER A 95 19.45 4.27 15.79
CA SER A 95 18.52 4.95 16.68
C SER A 95 19.06 6.30 17.08
N LEU A 96 18.28 7.35 16.84
CA LEU A 96 18.63 8.70 17.30
C LEU A 96 18.43 8.87 18.81
N PHE A 97 17.74 7.93 19.46
CA PHE A 97 17.50 7.95 20.90
C PHE A 97 18.61 7.22 21.67
N THR A 98 19.01 6.02 21.23
CA THR A 98 20.00 5.19 21.92
C THR A 98 21.41 5.27 21.31
N GLY A 99 21.54 5.75 20.07
CA GLY A 99 22.79 5.70 19.29
C GLY A 99 23.17 4.31 18.80
N GLN A 100 22.36 3.28 19.10
CA GLN A 100 22.63 1.91 18.67
C GLN A 100 22.34 1.73 17.19
N ARG A 101 23.05 0.77 16.58
CA ARG A 101 22.91 0.41 15.17
C ARG A 101 22.51 -1.05 15.04
N GLY A 102 21.71 -1.33 14.02
CA GLY A 102 21.30 -2.68 13.65
C GLY A 102 20.26 -2.65 12.55
N TYR A 103 19.85 -3.84 12.11
CA TYR A 103 18.83 -4.00 11.09
C TYR A 103 17.43 -3.76 11.65
N ILE A 104 16.61 -3.06 10.87
CA ILE A 104 15.20 -2.80 11.18
C ILE A 104 14.32 -3.24 10.00
N PRO A 105 13.11 -3.74 10.25
CA PRO A 105 12.21 -4.11 9.16
C PRO A 105 11.59 -2.86 8.50
N GLN A 106 11.72 -2.76 7.18
CA GLN A 106 11.27 -1.63 6.37
C GLN A 106 9.78 -1.32 6.59
N ASN A 107 8.95 -2.36 6.68
CA ASN A 107 7.50 -2.23 6.83
C ASN A 107 7.05 -1.78 8.23
N PHE A 108 7.97 -1.57 9.17
CA PHE A 108 7.69 -1.05 10.52
C PHE A 108 7.94 0.45 10.64
N VAL A 109 8.52 1.08 9.60
CA VAL A 109 8.92 2.48 9.62
C VAL A 109 8.31 3.26 8.45
N GLY A 110 8.07 4.55 8.65
CA GLY A 110 7.60 5.48 7.63
C GLY A 110 8.56 6.65 7.50
N LYS A 111 8.71 7.21 6.28
CA LYS A 111 9.58 8.38 6.06
C LYS A 111 9.14 9.56 6.94
N LEU A 112 10.07 10.20 7.63
CA LEU A 112 9.75 11.32 8.52
C LEU A 112 9.15 12.48 7.70
N ASN A 113 8.09 13.11 8.22
CA ASN A 113 7.31 14.16 7.56
C ASN A 113 6.66 13.75 6.22
N SER A 114 6.50 12.46 5.97
CA SER A 114 5.70 11.96 4.86
C SER A 114 4.28 11.61 5.32
N MET A 115 3.35 11.60 4.36
CA MET A 115 1.98 11.13 4.59
C MET A 115 1.93 9.67 5.05
N GLU A 116 2.99 8.87 4.82
CA GLU A 116 3.08 7.45 5.25
C GLU A 116 3.12 7.29 6.77
N THR A 117 3.34 8.36 7.51
CA THR A 117 3.28 8.36 8.98
C THR A 117 1.87 8.50 9.53
N GLU A 118 0.92 8.94 8.70
CA GLU A 118 -0.46 9.14 9.10
C GLU A 118 -1.19 7.79 9.15
N PRO A 119 -1.84 7.44 10.27
CA PRO A 119 -2.45 6.12 10.46
C PRO A 119 -3.65 5.85 9.54
N TRP A 120 -4.18 6.90 8.89
CA TRP A 120 -5.28 6.83 7.94
C TRP A 120 -4.81 6.79 6.48
N PHE A 121 -3.51 6.92 6.19
CA PHE A 121 -2.99 6.94 4.83
C PHE A 121 -2.44 5.58 4.38
N PHE A 122 -2.88 5.14 3.20
CA PHE A 122 -2.56 3.85 2.62
C PHE A 122 -2.11 4.04 1.19
N LYS A 123 -0.79 4.13 0.99
CA LYS A 123 -0.17 4.48 -0.29
C LYS A 123 -0.62 3.58 -1.45
N ASN A 124 -0.27 2.30 -1.38
CA ASN A 124 -0.51 1.33 -2.44
C ASN A 124 -1.72 0.43 -2.11
N LEU A 125 -2.92 1.01 -2.05
CA LEU A 125 -4.14 0.28 -1.70
C LEU A 125 -5.21 0.40 -2.78
N SER A 126 -5.65 -0.75 -3.29
CA SER A 126 -6.73 -0.80 -4.29
C SER A 126 -8.09 -0.44 -3.69
N ARG A 127 -9.06 -0.09 -4.53
CA ARG A 127 -10.44 0.15 -4.11
C ARG A 127 -11.02 -1.06 -3.38
N ASN A 128 -10.81 -2.25 -3.94
CA ASN A 128 -11.35 -3.48 -3.39
C ASN A 128 -10.67 -3.86 -2.07
N ASP A 129 -9.34 -3.69 -1.97
CA ASP A 129 -8.63 -3.93 -0.71
C ASP A 129 -9.04 -2.94 0.37
N ALA A 130 -9.26 -1.66 0.03
CA ALA A 130 -9.80 -0.68 0.96
C ALA A 130 -11.17 -1.11 1.51
N MET A 131 -12.05 -1.63 0.65
CA MET A 131 -13.34 -2.15 1.09
C MET A 131 -13.17 -3.32 2.05
N ARG A 132 -12.32 -4.30 1.72
CA ARG A 132 -12.06 -5.46 2.57
C ARG A 132 -11.52 -5.05 3.94
N LEU A 133 -10.55 -4.14 3.98
CA LEU A 133 -9.97 -3.65 5.23
C LEU A 133 -11.01 -2.92 6.09
N LEU A 134 -11.80 -2.03 5.49
CA LEU A 134 -12.83 -1.28 6.22
C LEU A 134 -13.97 -2.17 6.73
N LEU A 135 -14.32 -3.24 6.01
CA LEU A 135 -15.33 -4.21 6.43
C LEU A 135 -14.82 -5.21 7.47
N ALA A 136 -13.49 -5.32 7.64
CA ALA A 136 -12.90 -6.24 8.61
C ALA A 136 -13.34 -5.93 10.07
N PRO A 137 -13.39 -6.96 10.94
CA PRO A 137 -13.67 -6.76 12.36
C PRO A 137 -12.74 -5.74 13.02
N GLY A 138 -13.29 -4.89 13.89
CA GLY A 138 -12.58 -3.79 14.55
C GLY A 138 -12.93 -2.41 13.97
N ASN A 139 -13.37 -2.36 12.71
CA ASN A 139 -13.88 -1.15 12.08
C ASN A 139 -15.38 -0.96 12.33
N THR A 140 -15.83 0.30 12.37
CA THR A 140 -17.22 0.69 12.68
C THR A 140 -17.70 1.76 11.71
N GLN A 141 -18.97 2.17 11.77
CA GLN A 141 -19.45 3.32 11.00
C GLN A 141 -18.54 4.54 11.24
N GLY A 142 -18.17 5.23 10.16
CA GLY A 142 -17.23 6.34 10.16
C GLY A 142 -15.76 5.92 10.22
N SER A 143 -15.44 4.63 10.25
CA SER A 143 -14.07 4.16 9.97
C SER A 143 -13.67 4.58 8.55
N PHE A 144 -12.45 5.07 8.37
CA PHE A 144 -12.02 5.63 7.09
C PHE A 144 -10.54 5.41 6.78
N LEU A 145 -10.19 5.52 5.51
CA LEU A 145 -8.80 5.61 5.05
C LEU A 145 -8.69 6.51 3.82
N ILE A 146 -7.51 7.06 3.58
CA ILE A 146 -7.15 7.76 2.35
C ILE A 146 -6.09 6.93 1.63
N ARG A 147 -6.25 6.78 0.33
CA ARG A 147 -5.34 6.03 -0.55
C ARG A 147 -5.04 6.79 -1.82
N GLU A 148 -3.98 6.43 -2.51
CA GLU A 148 -3.71 6.94 -3.86
C GLU A 148 -4.81 6.48 -4.84
N SER A 149 -5.12 7.33 -5.81
CA SER A 149 -6.15 7.03 -6.81
C SER A 149 -5.61 6.11 -7.90
N GLU A 150 -6.21 4.93 -8.04
CA GLU A 150 -5.85 3.96 -9.09
C GLU A 150 -6.10 4.49 -10.51
N THR A 151 -7.08 5.37 -10.68
CA THR A 151 -7.48 5.88 -11.99
C THR A 151 -6.85 7.23 -12.32
N THR A 152 -6.21 7.89 -11.36
CA THR A 152 -5.62 9.22 -11.60
C THR A 152 -4.37 9.42 -10.76
N PRO A 153 -3.20 9.25 -11.38
CA PRO A 153 -1.91 9.48 -10.72
C PRO A 153 -1.84 10.84 -10.03
N GLY A 154 -1.32 10.86 -8.81
CA GLY A 154 -1.18 12.05 -7.99
C GLY A 154 -2.47 12.51 -7.28
N SER A 155 -3.65 11.99 -7.63
CA SER A 155 -4.90 12.24 -6.89
C SER A 155 -5.11 11.20 -5.79
N PHE A 156 -6.01 11.51 -4.84
CA PHE A 156 -6.31 10.62 -3.71
C PHE A 156 -7.78 10.21 -3.69
N SER A 157 -8.10 9.20 -2.88
CA SER A 157 -9.46 8.76 -2.63
C SER A 157 -9.67 8.52 -1.14
N LEU A 158 -10.69 9.16 -0.56
CA LEU A 158 -11.18 8.89 0.78
C LEU A 158 -12.20 7.75 0.70
N SER A 159 -12.00 6.70 1.48
CA SER A 159 -12.94 5.57 1.58
C SER A 159 -13.50 5.54 3.00
N VAL A 160 -14.82 5.50 3.15
CA VAL A 160 -15.53 5.61 4.44
C VAL A 160 -16.52 4.47 4.58
N ARG A 161 -16.49 3.77 5.72
CA ARG A 161 -17.51 2.80 6.11
C ARG A 161 -18.75 3.52 6.62
N ASP A 162 -19.87 3.18 6.03
CA ASP A 162 -21.18 3.72 6.37
C ASP A 162 -22.17 2.58 6.64
N LEU A 163 -23.27 2.89 7.32
CA LEU A 163 -24.32 1.93 7.62
C LEU A 163 -25.60 2.38 6.90
N ASP A 164 -25.98 1.64 5.86
CA ASP A 164 -27.23 1.85 5.15
C ASP A 164 -28.36 1.06 5.82
N HIS A 165 -29.53 1.68 5.97
CA HIS A 165 -30.68 1.06 6.64
C HIS A 165 -31.27 -0.14 5.88
N THR A 166 -30.99 -0.26 4.58
CA THR A 166 -31.52 -1.34 3.72
C THR A 166 -30.46 -2.38 3.35
N GLN A 167 -29.21 -1.95 3.13
CA GLN A 167 -28.13 -2.80 2.64
C GLN A 167 -27.12 -3.20 3.73
N GLY A 168 -27.21 -2.60 4.93
CA GLY A 168 -26.24 -2.84 6.01
C GLY A 168 -24.93 -2.08 5.78
N ASP A 169 -23.80 -2.72 6.09
CA ASP A 169 -22.48 -2.10 5.93
C ASP A 169 -22.15 -1.84 4.45
N ILE A 170 -21.85 -0.58 4.13
CA ILE A 170 -21.41 -0.17 2.79
C ILE A 170 -20.16 0.70 2.85
N ILE A 171 -19.39 0.73 1.78
CA ILE A 171 -18.19 1.57 1.66
C ILE A 171 -18.42 2.63 0.58
N LYS A 172 -18.33 3.90 0.97
CA LYS A 172 -18.44 5.03 0.05
C LYS A 172 -17.04 5.59 -0.25
N HIS A 173 -16.80 5.91 -1.52
CA HIS A 173 -15.53 6.45 -1.99
C HIS A 173 -15.72 7.87 -2.52
N TYR A 174 -14.90 8.78 -2.01
CA TYR A 174 -14.89 10.18 -2.40
C TYR A 174 -13.55 10.48 -3.06
N ARG A 175 -13.60 11.05 -4.26
CA ARG A 175 -12.40 11.48 -4.96
C ARG A 175 -11.89 12.77 -4.34
N ILE A 176 -10.64 12.77 -3.90
CA ILE A 176 -9.94 13.96 -3.45
C ILE A 176 -9.14 14.48 -4.64
N ARG A 177 -9.45 15.70 -5.07
CA ARG A 177 -8.77 16.37 -6.18
C ARG A 177 -7.73 17.35 -5.63
N ASN A 178 -6.71 17.58 -6.45
CA ASN A 178 -5.69 18.57 -6.17
C ASN A 178 -6.04 19.87 -6.91
N LEU A 179 -5.74 21.01 -6.30
CA LEU A 179 -5.79 22.33 -6.93
C LEU A 179 -4.42 22.67 -7.55
N ASP A 180 -4.41 23.40 -8.67
CA ASP A 180 -3.18 23.81 -9.35
C ASP A 180 -2.28 24.69 -8.49
N ALA A 181 -2.88 25.51 -7.62
CA ALA A 181 -2.18 26.37 -6.66
C ALA A 181 -1.72 25.65 -5.38
N GLY A 182 -1.87 24.32 -5.30
CA GLY A 182 -1.67 23.55 -4.09
C GLY A 182 -2.91 23.54 -3.20
N GLY A 183 -3.36 22.35 -2.82
CA GLY A 183 -4.53 22.16 -1.94
C GLY A 183 -5.39 20.98 -2.37
N PHE A 184 -6.24 20.52 -1.45
CA PHE A 184 -7.03 19.30 -1.57
C PHE A 184 -8.51 19.61 -1.35
N TYR A 185 -9.39 18.98 -2.13
CA TYR A 185 -10.83 19.11 -1.92
C TYR A 185 -11.61 17.88 -2.39
N ILE A 186 -12.77 17.66 -1.78
CA ILE A 186 -13.78 16.68 -2.22
C ILE A 186 -14.90 17.40 -2.97
N THR A 187 -15.36 18.52 -2.42
CA THR A 187 -16.35 19.42 -3.06
C THR A 187 -15.69 20.76 -3.34
N THR A 188 -16.11 21.46 -4.40
CA THR A 188 -15.53 22.76 -4.76
C THR A 188 -15.82 23.87 -3.76
N LYS A 189 -16.68 23.62 -2.76
CA LYS A 189 -17.07 24.60 -1.74
C LYS A 189 -16.03 24.79 -0.64
N ILE A 190 -15.22 23.76 -0.37
CA ILE A 190 -14.26 23.75 0.74
C ILE A 190 -12.95 23.12 0.25
N SER A 191 -11.85 23.83 0.42
CA SER A 191 -10.50 23.36 0.09
C SER A 191 -9.59 23.42 1.32
N PHE A 192 -8.56 22.59 1.32
CA PHE A 192 -7.63 22.40 2.44
C PHE A 192 -6.19 22.49 1.96
N SER A 193 -5.29 23.00 2.80
CA SER A 193 -3.87 23.08 2.45
C SER A 193 -3.17 21.72 2.51
N SER A 194 -3.73 20.78 3.27
CA SER A 194 -3.21 19.42 3.45
C SER A 194 -4.31 18.38 3.63
N LEU A 195 -4.00 17.11 3.35
CA LEU A 195 -4.90 15.99 3.66
C LEU A 195 -5.18 15.87 5.17
N SER A 196 -4.20 16.19 6.03
CA SER A 196 -4.40 16.17 7.47
C SER A 196 -5.42 17.22 7.92
N GLU A 197 -5.47 18.39 7.28
CA GLU A 197 -6.54 19.39 7.52
C GLU A 197 -7.91 18.92 7.02
N LEU A 198 -7.95 18.31 5.83
CA LEU A 198 -9.16 17.71 5.27
C LEU A 198 -9.74 16.67 6.25
N VAL A 199 -8.91 15.78 6.77
CA VAL A 199 -9.32 14.76 7.76
C VAL A 199 -9.82 15.42 9.04
N LYS A 200 -9.09 16.41 9.59
CA LYS A 200 -9.51 17.13 10.81
C LYS A 200 -10.88 17.79 10.65
N HIS A 201 -11.16 18.40 9.49
CA HIS A 201 -12.45 19.01 9.21
C HIS A 201 -13.56 17.95 9.13
N TYR A 202 -13.39 16.94 8.29
CA TYR A 202 -14.42 15.91 8.09
C TYR A 202 -14.60 14.97 9.30
N SER A 203 -13.67 14.98 10.26
CA SER A 203 -13.85 14.36 11.57
C SER A 203 -14.77 15.15 12.50
N ARG A 204 -14.89 16.46 12.32
CA ARG A 204 -15.78 17.32 13.12
C ARG A 204 -17.19 17.34 12.52
N GLU A 205 -17.28 17.54 11.21
CA GLU A 205 -18.54 17.73 10.49
C GLU A 205 -18.56 16.89 9.21
N ALA A 206 -19.72 16.37 8.81
CA ALA A 206 -19.80 15.53 7.63
C ALA A 206 -19.75 16.33 6.32
N ASP A 207 -20.32 17.55 6.30
CA ASP A 207 -20.25 18.50 5.17
C ASP A 207 -20.42 17.88 3.78
N GLY A 208 -21.46 17.05 3.65
CA GLY A 208 -21.83 16.36 2.40
C GLY A 208 -21.23 14.96 2.24
N LEU A 209 -20.35 14.51 3.14
CA LEU A 209 -20.03 13.10 3.28
C LEU A 209 -21.22 12.33 3.87
N CYS A 210 -21.21 11.01 3.68
CA CYS A 210 -22.25 10.14 4.19
C CYS A 210 -22.31 10.07 5.72
N THR A 211 -21.16 10.24 6.36
CA THR A 211 -21.02 10.30 7.81
C THR A 211 -19.71 11.01 8.15
N ARG A 212 -19.57 11.45 9.40
CA ARG A 212 -18.33 12.04 9.90
C ARG A 212 -17.21 11.01 9.97
N LEU A 213 -15.96 11.44 9.84
CA LEU A 213 -14.80 10.59 9.99
C LEU A 213 -14.51 10.32 11.47
N VAL A 214 -14.77 9.09 11.93
CA VAL A 214 -14.68 8.73 13.35
C VAL A 214 -13.28 8.24 13.72
N LYS A 215 -12.76 7.25 12.97
CA LYS A 215 -11.45 6.67 13.28
C LYS A 215 -10.75 6.14 12.03
N PRO A 216 -9.40 6.19 11.96
CA PRO A 216 -8.66 5.51 10.91
C PRO A 216 -9.01 4.01 10.83
N CYS A 217 -8.90 3.46 9.62
CA CYS A 217 -9.07 2.03 9.38
C CYS A 217 -8.06 1.26 10.22
N GLN A 218 -8.55 0.35 11.06
CA GLN A 218 -7.69 -0.52 11.82
C GLN A 218 -7.11 -1.60 10.89
N THR A 219 -5.80 -1.69 10.84
CA THR A 219 -5.08 -2.80 10.22
C THR A 219 -4.33 -3.61 11.27
N ARG A 220 -4.11 -4.89 10.97
CA ARG A 220 -3.22 -5.72 11.77
C ARG A 220 -1.81 -5.15 11.65
N ALA A 221 -1.05 -5.23 12.74
CA ALA A 221 0.37 -4.91 12.68
C ALA A 221 1.04 -5.74 11.58
N PRO A 222 2.00 -5.17 10.84
CA PRO A 222 2.74 -5.91 9.83
C PRO A 222 3.40 -7.14 10.45
N GLN A 223 3.48 -8.22 9.69
CA GLN A 223 4.28 -9.37 10.10
C GLN A 223 5.76 -9.03 10.01
N LYS A 224 6.54 -9.57 10.95
CA LYS A 224 8.01 -9.49 10.88
C LYS A 224 8.48 -10.18 9.58
N PRO A 225 9.27 -9.50 8.74
CA PRO A 225 9.92 -10.12 7.59
C PRO A 225 10.70 -11.38 7.99
N TRP A 226 10.98 -12.24 7.02
CA TRP A 226 11.90 -13.36 7.26
C TRP A 226 13.33 -12.81 7.33
N TRP A 227 14.19 -13.34 8.21
CA TRP A 227 15.56 -12.84 8.34
C TRP A 227 16.34 -13.11 7.05
N GLN A 228 17.06 -12.11 6.55
CA GLN A 228 17.69 -12.13 5.22
C GLN A 228 18.62 -13.35 5.01
N ASP A 229 19.31 -13.77 6.08
CA ASP A 229 20.30 -14.86 6.04
C ASP A 229 19.73 -16.25 6.38
N GLU A 230 18.46 -16.36 6.74
CA GLU A 230 17.82 -17.63 7.15
C GLU A 230 17.20 -18.40 5.96
N TRP A 231 17.91 -18.48 4.83
CA TRP A 231 17.38 -19.17 3.64
C TRP A 231 17.45 -20.71 3.74
N GLU A 232 18.64 -21.24 4.02
CA GLU A 232 18.83 -22.66 4.34
C GLU A 232 18.87 -22.80 5.86
N VAL A 233 17.88 -23.50 6.41
CA VAL A 233 17.73 -23.63 7.87
C VAL A 233 18.06 -25.04 8.35
N PRO A 234 18.61 -25.20 9.56
CA PRO A 234 18.82 -26.52 10.15
C PRO A 234 17.48 -27.21 10.39
N ARG A 235 17.41 -28.54 10.21
CA ARG A 235 16.15 -29.28 10.42
C ARG A 235 15.67 -29.16 11.86
N GLU A 236 16.60 -29.05 12.79
CA GLU A 236 16.38 -28.99 14.24
C GLU A 236 15.66 -27.71 14.67
N SER A 237 15.70 -26.64 13.85
CA SER A 237 14.93 -25.42 14.09
C SER A 237 13.44 -25.56 13.77
N LEU A 238 13.03 -26.70 13.19
CA LEU A 238 11.66 -26.96 12.77
C LEU A 238 11.02 -28.06 13.63
N LYS A 239 9.84 -27.76 14.16
CA LYS A 239 9.00 -28.71 14.87
C LYS A 239 7.73 -28.98 14.08
N LEU A 240 7.59 -30.20 13.56
CA LEU A 240 6.38 -30.67 12.90
C LEU A 240 5.31 -30.97 13.95
N GLU A 241 4.14 -30.35 13.87
CA GLU A 241 3.10 -30.49 14.91
C GLU A 241 1.84 -31.20 14.40
N ARG A 242 1.25 -30.73 13.29
CA ARG A 242 0.00 -31.29 12.77
C ARG A 242 0.09 -31.50 11.27
N ARG A 243 -0.13 -32.72 10.79
CA ARG A 243 -0.24 -32.99 9.35
C ARG A 243 -1.47 -32.27 8.77
N LEU A 244 -1.26 -31.43 7.77
CA LEU A 244 -2.31 -30.66 7.08
C LEU A 244 -2.85 -31.43 5.87
N GLY A 245 -1.98 -32.16 5.17
CA GLY A 245 -2.39 -32.91 3.99
C GLY A 245 -1.27 -33.79 3.45
N GLN A 246 -1.63 -34.63 2.50
CA GLN A 246 -0.70 -35.51 1.79
C GLN A 246 -1.03 -35.45 0.29
N GLY A 247 0.01 -35.29 -0.52
CA GLY A 247 -0.09 -35.26 -1.98
C GLY A 247 0.90 -36.20 -2.65
N GLN A 248 0.95 -36.13 -3.98
CA GLN A 248 1.83 -36.95 -4.80
C GLN A 248 3.30 -36.81 -4.39
N PHE A 249 3.74 -35.57 -4.19
CA PHE A 249 5.15 -35.19 -3.96
C PHE A 249 5.58 -35.24 -2.49
N GLY A 250 4.68 -35.53 -1.55
CA GLY A 250 5.01 -35.51 -0.13
C GLY A 250 3.85 -35.14 0.78
N GLU A 251 4.19 -34.73 1.99
CA GLU A 251 3.24 -34.33 3.02
C GLU A 251 3.42 -32.87 3.38
N VAL A 252 2.33 -32.22 3.77
CA VAL A 252 2.34 -30.85 4.27
C VAL A 252 1.96 -30.88 5.73
N TRP A 253 2.75 -30.19 6.55
CA TRP A 253 2.60 -30.13 7.99
C TRP A 253 2.49 -28.67 8.43
N MET A 254 1.69 -28.42 9.45
CA MET A 254 1.78 -27.22 10.27
C MET A 254 2.87 -27.48 11.29
N GLY A 255 3.78 -26.52 11.44
CA GLY A 255 4.85 -26.60 12.41
C GLY A 255 5.27 -25.24 12.95
N LEU A 256 6.30 -25.26 13.79
CA LEU A 256 6.92 -24.09 14.38
C LEU A 256 8.37 -23.98 13.91
N TYR A 257 8.76 -22.78 13.49
CA TYR A 257 10.15 -22.37 13.31
C TYR A 257 10.64 -21.65 14.57
N ASN A 258 11.79 -22.08 15.10
CA ASN A 258 12.41 -21.56 16.33
C ASN A 258 11.40 -21.44 17.50
N ASN A 259 10.46 -22.39 17.61
CA ASN A 259 9.40 -22.47 18.62
C ASN A 259 8.44 -21.27 18.73
N ASN A 260 8.48 -20.31 17.79
CA ASN A 260 7.69 -19.08 17.89
C ASN A 260 6.86 -18.79 16.63
N ARG A 261 7.41 -19.06 15.44
CA ARG A 261 6.74 -18.71 14.18
C ARG A 261 6.02 -19.91 13.59
N ARG A 262 4.70 -19.82 13.43
CA ARG A 262 3.91 -20.84 12.73
C ARG A 262 4.23 -20.81 11.24
N VAL A 263 4.51 -21.99 10.69
CA VAL A 263 4.89 -22.19 9.29
C VAL A 263 4.20 -23.42 8.72
N ALA A 264 4.05 -23.46 7.39
CA ALA A 264 3.73 -24.69 6.67
C ALA A 264 5.03 -25.33 6.17
N ILE A 265 5.20 -26.61 6.44
CA ILE A 265 6.39 -27.39 6.11
C ILE A 265 5.97 -28.49 5.13
N LYS A 266 6.36 -28.34 3.86
CA LYS A 266 6.16 -29.38 2.84
C LYS A 266 7.38 -30.29 2.84
N ASN A 267 7.18 -31.50 3.34
CA ASN A 267 8.16 -32.58 3.37
C ASN A 267 8.10 -33.34 2.04
N LEU A 268 9.13 -33.22 1.21
CA LEU A 268 9.22 -33.91 -0.08
C LEU A 268 9.70 -35.35 0.11
N LYS A 269 9.10 -36.28 -0.64
CA LYS A 269 9.57 -37.68 -0.65
C LYS A 269 10.98 -37.76 -1.20
N THR A 270 11.81 -38.61 -0.60
CA THR A 270 13.15 -38.95 -1.11
C THR A 270 13.07 -39.41 -2.56
N GLY A 271 14.03 -38.95 -3.39
CA GLY A 271 14.10 -39.31 -4.81
C GLY A 271 13.09 -38.61 -5.74
N THR A 272 12.31 -37.63 -5.25
CA THR A 272 11.37 -36.88 -6.10
C THR A 272 12.09 -35.97 -7.12
N MET A 273 13.24 -35.40 -6.74
CA MET A 273 14.04 -34.50 -7.56
C MET A 273 15.49 -34.44 -7.04
N SER A 274 16.45 -33.99 -7.85
CA SER A 274 17.80 -33.70 -7.38
C SER A 274 17.83 -32.41 -6.55
N ILE A 275 18.73 -32.35 -5.57
CA ILE A 275 18.94 -31.14 -4.74
C ILE A 275 19.27 -29.91 -5.61
N SER A 276 20.04 -30.10 -6.68
CA SER A 276 20.40 -29.02 -7.60
C SER A 276 19.21 -28.45 -8.37
N ALA A 277 18.31 -29.32 -8.87
CA ALA A 277 17.10 -28.89 -9.57
C ALA A 277 16.14 -28.20 -8.59
N PHE A 278 15.99 -28.76 -7.39
CA PHE A 278 15.21 -28.16 -6.31
C PHE A 278 15.69 -26.74 -5.99
N LEU A 279 16.99 -26.56 -5.73
CA LEU A 279 17.56 -25.27 -5.39
C LEU A 279 17.41 -24.24 -6.51
N ALA A 280 17.56 -24.66 -7.77
CA ALA A 280 17.33 -23.77 -8.91
C ALA A 280 15.89 -23.24 -8.94
N GLU A 281 14.90 -24.11 -8.74
CA GLU A 281 13.49 -23.73 -8.69
C GLU A 281 13.15 -22.90 -7.44
N ALA A 282 13.68 -23.29 -6.28
CA ALA A 282 13.49 -22.58 -5.01
C ALA A 282 14.07 -21.16 -5.04
N ASN A 283 15.22 -20.96 -5.67
CA ASN A 283 15.82 -19.64 -5.84
C ASN A 283 14.98 -18.74 -6.76
N LEU A 284 14.31 -19.29 -7.78
CA LEU A 284 13.35 -18.53 -8.58
C LEU A 284 12.13 -18.15 -7.71
N MET A 285 11.53 -19.12 -7.03
CA MET A 285 10.38 -18.89 -6.14
C MET A 285 10.67 -17.86 -5.03
N LYS A 286 11.91 -17.81 -4.50
CA LYS A 286 12.34 -16.81 -3.51
C LYS A 286 12.15 -15.37 -3.99
N THR A 287 12.31 -15.13 -5.30
CA THR A 287 12.19 -13.79 -5.89
C THR A 287 10.73 -13.35 -6.11
N LEU A 288 9.78 -14.29 -6.06
CA LEU A 288 8.36 -14.01 -6.25
C LEU A 288 7.74 -13.50 -4.95
N GLN A 289 7.68 -12.17 -4.82
CA GLN A 289 7.04 -11.50 -3.68
C GLN A 289 5.78 -10.77 -4.14
N HIS A 290 4.62 -11.29 -3.74
CA HIS A 290 3.34 -10.64 -4.02
C HIS A 290 2.35 -10.92 -2.88
N PRO A 291 1.50 -9.95 -2.47
CA PRO A 291 0.55 -10.14 -1.37
C PRO A 291 -0.48 -11.27 -1.57
N ARG A 292 -0.63 -11.79 -2.78
CA ARG A 292 -1.55 -12.88 -3.13
C ARG A 292 -0.84 -14.21 -3.41
N LEU A 293 0.48 -14.25 -3.37
CA LEU A 293 1.27 -15.46 -3.52
C LEU A 293 1.72 -15.96 -2.16
N VAL A 294 1.61 -17.28 -1.95
CA VAL A 294 2.10 -17.93 -0.74
C VAL A 294 3.62 -17.77 -0.68
N ARG A 295 4.10 -17.02 0.32
CA ARG A 295 5.52 -16.70 0.44
C ARG A 295 6.35 -17.92 0.84
N LEU A 296 7.41 -18.16 0.08
CA LEU A 296 8.49 -19.08 0.42
C LEU A 296 9.45 -18.39 1.40
N PHE A 297 9.61 -18.97 2.58
CA PHE A 297 10.47 -18.44 3.63
C PHE A 297 11.88 -19.04 3.59
N ALA A 298 11.96 -20.37 3.62
CA ALA A 298 13.21 -21.09 3.76
C ALA A 298 13.12 -22.51 3.19
N VAL A 299 14.26 -23.18 3.10
CA VAL A 299 14.37 -24.58 2.69
C VAL A 299 15.28 -25.38 3.61
N VAL A 300 15.07 -26.69 3.70
CA VAL A 300 16.06 -27.64 4.22
C VAL A 300 16.55 -28.46 3.04
N THR A 301 17.82 -28.31 2.69
CA THR A 301 18.44 -28.95 1.51
C THR A 301 18.91 -30.38 1.77
N GLN A 302 19.14 -30.74 3.03
CA GLN A 302 19.45 -32.11 3.44
C GLN A 302 18.21 -32.99 3.31
N GLU A 303 18.38 -34.24 2.85
CA GLU A 303 17.26 -35.16 2.75
C GLU A 303 16.72 -35.57 4.14
N PRO A 304 15.39 -35.73 4.31
CA PRO A 304 14.34 -35.36 3.35
C PRO A 304 14.20 -33.83 3.19
N ILE A 305 14.07 -33.36 1.95
CA ILE A 305 14.01 -31.92 1.62
C ILE A 305 12.72 -31.30 2.17
N TYR A 306 12.83 -30.17 2.86
CA TYR A 306 11.68 -29.39 3.34
C TYR A 306 11.58 -28.04 2.62
N ILE A 307 10.34 -27.64 2.31
CA ILE A 307 9.98 -26.29 1.87
C ILE A 307 9.18 -25.64 2.99
N ILE A 308 9.60 -24.46 3.44
CA ILE A 308 8.98 -23.72 4.54
C ILE A 308 8.29 -22.50 3.98
N THR A 309 6.97 -22.42 4.12
CA THR A 309 6.15 -21.31 3.63
C THR A 309 5.31 -20.70 4.75
N GLU A 310 4.61 -19.61 4.44
CA GLU A 310 3.58 -19.09 5.34
C GLU A 310 2.48 -20.13 5.64
N PHE A 311 1.98 -20.09 6.87
CA PHE A 311 0.89 -20.96 7.30
C PHE A 311 -0.46 -20.27 7.05
N MET A 312 -1.26 -20.86 6.15
CA MET A 312 -2.61 -20.41 5.84
C MET A 312 -3.62 -21.08 6.77
N GLU A 313 -4.14 -20.35 7.75
CA GLU A 313 -4.96 -20.93 8.84
C GLU A 313 -6.25 -21.62 8.37
N ASN A 314 -6.84 -21.13 7.28
CA ASN A 314 -8.08 -21.65 6.70
C ASN A 314 -7.85 -22.75 5.65
N GLY A 315 -6.59 -23.19 5.46
CA GLY A 315 -6.26 -24.27 4.53
C GLY A 315 -6.45 -23.92 3.06
N SER A 316 -6.74 -24.94 2.24
CA SER A 316 -6.95 -24.77 0.80
C SER A 316 -8.32 -24.16 0.49
N LEU A 317 -8.43 -23.38 -0.59
CA LEU A 317 -9.70 -22.82 -1.01
C LEU A 317 -10.75 -23.91 -1.30
N VAL A 318 -10.32 -25.04 -1.86
CA VAL A 318 -11.20 -26.19 -2.17
C VAL A 318 -11.81 -26.78 -0.90
N ASP A 319 -11.02 -26.94 0.16
CA ASP A 319 -11.51 -27.50 1.42
C ASP A 319 -12.35 -26.46 2.17
N PHE A 320 -11.92 -25.20 2.16
CA PHE A 320 -12.65 -24.10 2.77
C PHE A 320 -14.05 -23.95 2.18
N LEU A 321 -14.22 -24.00 0.86
CA LEU A 321 -15.54 -23.88 0.22
C LEU A 321 -16.50 -25.04 0.56
N LYS A 322 -15.99 -26.17 1.06
CA LYS A 322 -16.80 -27.31 1.53
C LYS A 322 -17.20 -27.21 3.01
N THR A 323 -16.67 -26.24 3.75
CA THR A 323 -17.06 -26.00 5.14
C THR A 323 -18.42 -25.29 5.22
N PRO A 324 -19.14 -25.36 6.35
CA PRO A 324 -20.37 -24.59 6.56
C PRO A 324 -20.16 -23.08 6.32
N GLU A 325 -19.03 -22.55 6.79
CA GLU A 325 -18.66 -21.15 6.60
C GLU A 325 -18.44 -20.82 5.12
N GLY A 326 -17.72 -21.68 4.40
CA GLY A 326 -17.46 -21.53 2.97
C GLY A 326 -18.71 -21.61 2.09
N CYS A 327 -19.65 -22.51 2.42
CA CYS A 327 -20.91 -22.64 1.71
C CYS A 327 -21.87 -21.45 1.95
N ALA A 328 -21.69 -20.71 3.04
CA ALA A 328 -22.49 -19.53 3.38
C ALA A 328 -21.99 -18.23 2.70
N ILE A 329 -20.92 -18.31 1.90
CA ILE A 329 -20.28 -17.14 1.30
C ILE A 329 -21.15 -16.57 0.17
N PRO A 330 -21.47 -15.26 0.19
CA PRO A 330 -22.20 -14.61 -0.89
C PRO A 330 -21.44 -14.66 -2.22
N ILE A 331 -22.18 -14.72 -3.34
CA ILE A 331 -21.60 -14.76 -4.70
C ILE A 331 -20.61 -13.61 -4.98
N ASN A 332 -20.89 -12.40 -4.48
CA ASN A 332 -19.99 -11.26 -4.67
C ASN A 332 -18.62 -11.50 -4.04
N THR A 333 -18.58 -12.17 -2.88
CA THR A 333 -17.32 -12.55 -2.22
C THR A 333 -16.62 -13.68 -2.98
N LEU A 334 -17.34 -14.61 -3.61
CA LEU A 334 -16.73 -15.64 -4.47
C LEU A 334 -16.09 -15.04 -5.73
N ILE A 335 -16.78 -14.08 -6.37
CA ILE A 335 -16.23 -13.32 -7.51
C ILE A 335 -14.96 -12.57 -7.07
N ASP A 336 -15.01 -11.97 -5.88
CA ASP A 336 -13.87 -11.27 -5.28
C ASP A 336 -12.68 -12.21 -5.01
N MET A 337 -12.93 -13.44 -4.53
CA MET A 337 -11.90 -14.47 -4.39
C MET A 337 -11.29 -14.85 -5.74
N ALA A 338 -12.11 -15.02 -6.79
CA ALA A 338 -11.62 -15.33 -8.13
C ALA A 338 -10.72 -14.19 -8.68
N ALA A 339 -11.14 -12.94 -8.50
CA ALA A 339 -10.34 -11.78 -8.90
C ALA A 339 -8.98 -11.73 -8.17
N GLN A 340 -8.90 -12.16 -6.90
CA GLN A 340 -7.63 -12.22 -6.17
C GLN A 340 -6.67 -13.24 -6.76
N VAL A 341 -7.18 -14.39 -7.22
CA VAL A 341 -6.38 -15.44 -7.86
C VAL A 341 -5.91 -14.99 -9.25
N ASP A 342 -6.72 -14.25 -9.99
CA ASP A 342 -6.33 -13.72 -11.31
C ASP A 342 -5.22 -12.66 -11.21
N CYS A 343 -5.13 -11.97 -10.08
CA CYS A 343 -4.13 -10.93 -9.82
C CYS A 343 -2.82 -11.46 -9.21
N THR A 344 -2.61 -12.77 -9.12
CA THR A 344 -1.41 -13.36 -8.48
C THR A 344 -0.15 -13.32 -9.31
#